data_AF-A0ABD2RZR7-F1
#
_entry.id   AF-A0ABD2RZR7-F1
#
_cell.length_a   1.000
_cell.length_b   1.000
_cell.length_c   1.000
_cell.angle_alpha   90.00
_cell.angle_beta   90.00
_cell.angle_gamma   90.00
#
_symmetry.space_group_name_H-M   'P 1'
#
loop_
_entity.id
_entity.type
_entity.pdbx_description
1 polymer ?
#
loop_
_entity_poly.entity_id
_entity_poly.type
_entity_poly.pdbx_seq_one_letter_code
_entity_poly.pdbx_strand_id
1 'polypeptide(L)'
;MTPFPFFFIIVFFCLFPFLPSSSSLHYTYNYSLHIDCGGLSNSTDIFNTTWVSDRYFTGGAISVVSEPLHFQHSQEKTLRYFPISSGKKNCYVIPNLSPGRYQLRTFTVYDNYDGKSHSPSFDVSVEGNVVFQWRSPWHETISRAGAYSDLFFTVSDDEANVCFYSIATDSPVIASLEITQIDPASYLVNDTSILVNYGRFSSGSDQWGPGFSNDTDRFGRSWQSDADFRSKVAGKTTGATVKAISAIKNVINVDRAPNYFPLKLYQSAVTVIGEGGEFLEYQLPVDAKLDYLLWFHFAEIDVSVNKAGKRVFEIVVNGENVSRVDIYKEVGSFAAYDFKYVVKNLSSAELSVRFVPVVGAPVICGLENYAIIPADLKTLPAQVVAMKALKESLKVPDRMGWNGDPCAPTTWDAWEGVTCRSTTNGSLVISQIDLGSQGLKGYISDQIGLLSNLVSLNLSSNSLGGSLPWGLGQKSLVKLDLSNNKFTGPLPDSLASSPLQIVFLNGNALEGQVPEELLSIGVHGGAIDLSGNKGLCGGPTLPDCPLFWSKNCLSTAGKVAIGLSCLVFICVVLLVAYICYKRRQNDYDFGLPHEMMSLAAKRNRYQRQKSLMTLEMESQHAKGFIPTYNAT
;
A
#
# COMPACT_ATOMS: atom_id res chain seq x y z
N MET A 1 -0.03 -32.36 80.45
CA MET A 1 1.38 -32.21 80.09
C MET A 1 1.54 -32.70 78.66
N THR A 2 1.72 -31.76 77.75
CA THR A 2 1.89 -31.92 76.31
C THR A 2 3.25 -32.55 75.99
N PRO A 3 3.32 -33.61 75.17
CA PRO A 3 4.54 -33.99 74.48
C PRO A 3 4.44 -33.61 72.99
N PHE A 4 5.48 -32.93 72.51
CA PHE A 4 5.77 -32.76 71.09
C PHE A 4 5.97 -34.12 70.40
N PRO A 5 5.51 -34.29 69.15
CA PRO A 5 6.22 -35.16 68.22
C PRO A 5 6.61 -34.45 66.93
N PHE A 6 7.80 -34.84 66.47
CA PHE A 6 8.50 -34.46 65.27
C PHE A 6 7.69 -34.69 63.98
N PHE A 7 7.69 -33.70 63.10
CA PHE A 7 7.23 -33.82 61.71
C PHE A 7 8.35 -34.43 60.86
N PHE A 8 8.12 -35.64 60.34
CA PHE A 8 8.92 -36.25 59.28
C PHE A 8 8.40 -35.75 57.93
N ILE A 9 9.22 -35.00 57.19
CA ILE A 9 8.95 -34.63 55.79
C ILE A 9 9.66 -35.66 54.91
N ILE A 10 8.88 -36.45 54.19
CA ILE A 10 9.36 -37.39 53.17
C ILE A 10 9.64 -36.59 51.89
N VAL A 11 10.90 -36.52 51.48
CA VAL A 11 11.34 -35.98 50.19
C VAL A 11 11.30 -37.11 49.16
N PHE A 12 10.41 -37.00 48.18
CA PHE A 12 10.33 -37.92 47.03
C PHE A 12 11.24 -37.38 45.91
N PHE A 13 12.39 -38.02 45.69
CA PHE A 13 13.27 -37.74 44.55
C PHE A 13 12.74 -38.47 43.31
N CYS A 14 12.09 -37.74 42.39
CA CYS A 14 11.81 -38.23 41.03
C CYS A 14 13.00 -37.90 40.12
N LEU A 15 13.83 -38.90 39.84
CA LEU A 15 14.82 -38.88 38.76
C LEU A 15 14.11 -39.09 37.42
N PHE A 16 13.86 -38.02 36.67
CA PHE A 16 13.55 -38.11 35.24
C PHE A 16 14.84 -38.00 34.42
N PRO A 17 15.07 -38.88 33.42
CA PRO A 17 16.21 -38.74 32.53
C PRO A 17 15.93 -37.58 31.57
N PHE A 18 16.72 -36.50 31.67
CA PHE A 18 16.76 -35.45 30.67
C PHE A 18 17.38 -36.02 29.38
N LEU A 19 16.53 -36.46 28.45
CA LEU A 19 16.87 -36.49 27.04
C LEU A 19 16.96 -35.02 26.58
N PRO A 20 18.06 -34.57 25.95
CA PRO A 20 18.10 -33.24 25.37
C PRO A 20 17.12 -33.24 24.19
N SER A 21 16.01 -32.53 24.35
CA SER A 21 15.14 -32.16 23.24
C SER A 21 15.97 -31.34 22.26
N SER A 22 16.20 -31.86 21.07
CA SER A 22 16.61 -31.07 19.92
C SER A 22 15.49 -30.07 19.64
N SER A 23 15.57 -28.88 20.23
CA SER A 23 14.75 -27.75 19.84
C SER A 23 15.18 -27.32 18.45
N SER A 24 14.55 -27.90 17.41
CA SER A 24 14.42 -27.21 16.14
C SER A 24 13.72 -25.89 16.44
N LEU A 25 14.46 -24.78 16.44
CA LEU A 25 13.91 -23.45 16.59
C LEU A 25 12.91 -23.25 15.44
N HIS A 26 11.62 -23.25 15.75
CA HIS A 26 10.57 -22.93 14.80
C HIS A 26 10.82 -21.51 14.26
N TYR A 27 10.97 -21.40 12.94
CA TYR A 27 11.02 -20.10 12.27
C TYR A 27 9.67 -19.40 12.42
N THR A 28 9.69 -18.18 12.96
CA THR A 28 8.49 -17.47 13.43
C THR A 28 7.79 -16.63 12.35
N TYR A 29 8.43 -16.37 11.22
CA TYR A 29 7.95 -15.44 10.19
C TYR A 29 7.50 -16.18 8.92
N ASN A 30 6.25 -16.67 8.88
CA ASN A 30 5.80 -17.59 7.82
C ASN A 30 5.03 -16.93 6.66
N TYR A 31 5.19 -15.63 6.44
CA TYR A 31 4.51 -14.96 5.32
C TYR A 31 5.41 -14.97 4.08
N SER A 32 4.94 -15.61 3.02
CA SER A 32 5.49 -15.46 1.67
C SER A 32 4.38 -15.29 0.63
N LEU A 33 4.63 -14.45 -0.37
CA LEU A 33 3.73 -14.19 -1.48
C LEU A 33 4.53 -14.27 -2.78
N HIS A 34 4.09 -15.11 -3.71
CA HIS A 34 4.71 -15.29 -5.02
C HIS A 34 3.69 -14.86 -6.08
N ILE A 35 4.07 -13.89 -6.90
CA ILE A 35 3.22 -13.25 -7.90
C ILE A 35 3.78 -13.56 -9.29
N ASP A 36 2.95 -14.23 -10.10
CA ASP A 36 3.20 -14.48 -11.52
C ASP A 36 2.67 -13.29 -12.33
N CYS A 37 3.60 -12.50 -12.89
CA CYS A 37 3.27 -11.27 -13.58
C CYS A 37 2.83 -11.55 -15.02
N GLY A 38 1.59 -11.22 -15.35
CA GLY A 38 0.99 -11.57 -16.63
C GLY A 38 0.37 -12.97 -16.68
N GLY A 39 0.52 -13.78 -15.62
CA GLY A 39 -0.18 -15.05 -15.46
C GLY A 39 -1.70 -14.86 -15.41
N LEU A 40 -2.46 -15.71 -16.11
CA LEU A 40 -3.94 -15.59 -16.21
C LEU A 40 -4.67 -16.15 -14.99
N SER A 41 -4.07 -17.13 -14.31
CA SER A 41 -4.61 -17.87 -13.18
C SER A 41 -3.49 -18.32 -12.25
N ASN A 42 -3.82 -18.66 -11.02
CA ASN A 42 -2.84 -19.18 -10.07
C ASN A 42 -2.25 -20.50 -10.58
N SER A 43 -0.96 -20.71 -10.29
CA SER A 43 -0.23 -21.93 -10.64
C SER A 43 0.55 -22.45 -9.43
N THR A 44 0.95 -23.70 -9.47
CA THR A 44 1.80 -24.30 -8.44
C THR A 44 3.01 -24.91 -9.12
N ASP A 45 4.20 -24.58 -8.64
CA ASP A 45 5.44 -25.07 -9.24
C ASP A 45 5.85 -26.45 -8.71
N ILE A 46 6.96 -26.96 -9.24
CA ILE A 46 7.53 -28.27 -8.87
C ILE A 46 7.98 -28.35 -7.41
N PHE A 47 8.15 -27.20 -6.74
CA PHE A 47 8.53 -27.09 -5.34
C PHE A 47 7.32 -26.91 -4.42
N ASN A 48 6.10 -27.08 -4.95
CA ASN A 48 4.84 -26.89 -4.25
C ASN A 48 4.62 -25.43 -3.78
N THR A 49 5.28 -24.47 -4.44
CA THR A 49 5.08 -23.03 -4.23
C THR A 49 3.87 -22.58 -5.04
N THR A 50 2.94 -21.88 -4.39
CA THR A 50 1.76 -21.31 -5.07
C THR A 50 2.07 -19.92 -5.59
N TRP A 51 1.94 -19.74 -6.90
CA TRP A 51 2.09 -18.48 -7.61
C TRP A 51 0.72 -17.90 -7.93
N VAL A 52 0.48 -16.66 -7.50
CA VAL A 52 -0.79 -15.94 -7.65
C VAL A 52 -0.73 -15.04 -8.88
N SER A 53 -1.80 -15.00 -9.67
CA SER A 53 -1.92 -14.07 -10.80
C SER A 53 -1.90 -12.61 -10.33
N ASP A 54 -1.18 -11.75 -11.04
CA ASP A 54 -1.05 -10.33 -10.69
C ASP A 54 -2.26 -9.44 -11.01
N ARG A 55 -3.36 -10.02 -11.50
CA ARG A 55 -4.57 -9.33 -11.99
C ARG A 55 -5.12 -8.24 -11.06
N TYR A 56 -4.97 -8.41 -9.74
CA TYR A 56 -5.53 -7.52 -8.73
C TYR A 56 -4.50 -6.62 -8.03
N PHE A 57 -3.23 -6.71 -8.40
CA PHE A 57 -2.15 -5.94 -7.76
C PHE A 57 -1.77 -4.68 -8.55
N THR A 58 -2.00 -4.68 -9.87
CA THR A 58 -1.55 -3.61 -10.76
C THR A 58 -2.36 -3.52 -12.06
N GLY A 59 -2.19 -2.42 -12.78
CA GLY A 59 -2.69 -2.21 -14.14
C GLY A 59 -1.73 -2.71 -15.22
N GLY A 60 -1.76 -2.12 -16.42
CA GLY A 60 -0.84 -2.47 -17.52
C GLY A 60 -1.32 -3.63 -18.40
N ALA A 61 -0.44 -4.09 -19.28
CA ALA A 61 -0.73 -5.11 -20.30
C ALA A 61 0.13 -6.37 -20.09
N ILE A 62 -0.34 -7.50 -20.59
CA ILE A 62 0.33 -8.80 -20.42
C ILE A 62 0.90 -9.27 -21.76
N SER A 63 1.98 -10.03 -21.70
CA SER A 63 2.57 -10.72 -22.85
C SER A 63 3.23 -12.03 -22.40
N VAL A 64 3.71 -12.78 -23.39
CA VAL A 64 4.57 -13.94 -23.22
C VAL A 64 5.93 -13.58 -23.82
N VAL A 65 7.00 -14.14 -23.25
CA VAL A 65 8.36 -14.08 -23.84
C VAL A 65 8.38 -14.71 -25.25
N SER A 66 9.35 -14.35 -26.09
CA SER A 66 9.41 -14.85 -27.48
C SER A 66 9.73 -16.35 -27.57
N GLU A 67 10.57 -16.86 -26.66
CA GLU A 67 11.00 -18.27 -26.62
C GLU A 67 10.64 -18.93 -25.27
N PRO A 68 9.34 -19.20 -24.98
CA PRO A 68 8.90 -19.68 -23.66
C PRO A 68 9.46 -21.04 -23.24
N LEU A 69 9.91 -21.85 -24.20
CA LEU A 69 10.50 -23.15 -23.95
C LEU A 69 11.91 -23.06 -23.34
N HIS A 70 12.56 -21.89 -23.39
CA HIS A 70 13.83 -21.64 -22.72
C HIS A 70 13.69 -21.65 -21.20
N PHE A 71 12.51 -21.28 -20.70
CA PHE A 71 12.22 -21.15 -19.29
C PHE A 71 11.60 -22.43 -18.74
N GLN A 72 12.10 -22.89 -17.59
CA GLN A 72 11.54 -24.08 -16.96
C GLN A 72 10.29 -23.74 -16.16
N HIS A 73 10.31 -22.61 -15.44
CA HIS A 73 9.24 -22.22 -14.54
C HIS A 73 8.13 -21.46 -15.27
N SER A 74 6.88 -21.58 -14.78
CA SER A 74 5.72 -20.94 -15.42
C SER A 74 5.77 -19.42 -15.32
N GLN A 75 6.12 -18.90 -14.14
CA GLN A 75 6.22 -17.47 -13.85
C GLN A 75 7.34 -16.73 -14.61
N GLU A 76 8.21 -17.47 -15.30
CA GLU A 76 9.29 -16.90 -16.13
C GLU A 76 8.87 -16.78 -17.60
N LYS A 77 7.77 -17.44 -18.00
CA LYS A 77 7.29 -17.48 -19.39
C LYS A 77 6.38 -16.31 -19.72
N THR A 78 5.68 -15.80 -18.71
CA THR A 78 4.76 -14.68 -18.81
C THR A 78 5.42 -13.42 -18.30
N LEU A 79 4.99 -12.28 -18.85
CA LEU A 79 5.42 -10.98 -18.35
C LEU A 79 4.28 -9.98 -18.39
N ARG A 80 4.34 -9.03 -17.46
CA ARG A 80 3.58 -7.79 -17.51
C ARG A 80 4.49 -6.68 -18.02
N TYR A 81 3.92 -5.82 -18.86
CA TYR A 81 4.57 -4.60 -19.28
C TYR A 81 3.64 -3.39 -19.11
N PHE A 82 4.25 -2.23 -18.93
CA PHE A 82 3.54 -0.97 -18.68
C PHE A 82 3.71 -0.05 -19.89
N PRO A 83 2.75 -0.03 -20.83
CA PRO A 83 2.83 0.88 -21.96
C PRO A 83 2.70 2.34 -21.48
N ILE A 84 3.28 3.28 -22.23
CA ILE A 84 3.24 4.73 -21.92
C ILE A 84 1.78 5.23 -21.78
N SER A 85 0.83 4.60 -22.48
CA SER A 85 -0.60 4.91 -22.35
C SER A 85 -1.17 4.69 -20.95
N SER A 86 -0.52 3.84 -20.14
CA SER A 86 -0.84 3.61 -18.73
C SER A 86 -0.16 4.62 -17.78
N GLY A 87 0.48 5.65 -18.32
CA GLY A 87 1.18 6.67 -17.57
C GLY A 87 2.63 6.32 -17.29
N LYS A 88 3.41 7.33 -16.87
CA LYS A 88 4.85 7.18 -16.64
C LYS A 88 5.18 6.29 -15.44
N LYS A 89 4.30 6.23 -14.45
CA LYS A 89 4.47 5.52 -13.18
C LYS A 89 3.37 4.47 -12.99
N ASN A 90 3.78 3.22 -12.85
CA ASN A 90 2.88 2.09 -12.58
C ASN A 90 3.39 1.32 -11.38
N CYS A 91 2.50 0.94 -10.46
CA CYS A 91 2.91 0.31 -9.21
C CYS A 91 2.14 -0.98 -8.95
N TYR A 92 2.81 -1.95 -8.35
CA TYR A 92 2.18 -3.00 -7.56
C TYR A 92 1.94 -2.45 -6.16
N VAL A 93 0.70 -2.56 -5.70
CA VAL A 93 0.32 -2.31 -4.30
C VAL A 93 0.02 -3.67 -3.68
N ILE A 94 0.88 -4.12 -2.78
CA ILE A 94 0.81 -5.45 -2.17
C ILE A 94 0.20 -5.29 -0.78
N PRO A 95 -1.07 -5.69 -0.56
CA PRO A 95 -1.78 -5.46 0.68
C PRO A 95 -1.52 -6.57 1.71
N ASN A 96 -2.02 -6.35 2.93
CA ASN A 96 -2.03 -7.32 4.05
C ASN A 96 -0.62 -7.73 4.52
N LEU A 97 0.31 -6.78 4.51
CA LEU A 97 1.64 -6.97 5.10
C LEU A 97 1.62 -6.49 6.55
N SER A 98 2.32 -7.18 7.43
CA SER A 98 2.53 -6.70 8.80
C SER A 98 3.77 -5.80 8.82
N PRO A 99 3.81 -4.69 9.58
CA PRO A 99 5.02 -3.89 9.73
C PRO A 99 6.21 -4.78 10.13
N GLY A 100 7.31 -4.66 9.40
CA GLY A 100 8.44 -5.57 9.56
C GLY A 100 9.40 -5.53 8.39
N ARG A 101 10.35 -6.47 8.39
CA ARG A 101 11.38 -6.56 7.36
C ARG A 101 11.04 -7.65 6.35
N TYR A 102 11.28 -7.34 5.08
CA TYR A 102 10.93 -8.20 3.97
C TYR A 102 12.11 -8.33 3.00
N GLN A 103 12.19 -9.51 2.38
CA GLN A 103 12.97 -9.73 1.17
C GLN A 103 12.02 -9.59 -0.02
N LEU A 104 12.40 -8.78 -1.00
CA LEU A 104 11.77 -8.75 -2.32
C LEU A 104 12.73 -9.41 -3.31
N ARG A 105 12.22 -10.35 -4.10
CA ARG A 105 12.90 -10.88 -5.28
C ARG A 105 12.06 -10.60 -6.51
N THR A 106 12.72 -10.17 -7.58
CA THR A 106 12.09 -9.88 -8.86
C THR A 106 12.75 -10.70 -9.94
N PHE A 107 11.98 -11.23 -10.89
CA PHE A 107 12.49 -11.78 -12.14
C PHE A 107 12.10 -10.88 -13.30
N THR A 108 13.11 -10.40 -14.02
CA THR A 108 12.93 -9.48 -15.14
C THR A 108 13.51 -10.10 -16.41
N VAL A 109 12.68 -10.21 -17.44
CA VAL A 109 13.07 -10.71 -18.77
C VAL A 109 12.41 -9.84 -19.85
N TYR A 110 13.17 -9.55 -20.90
CA TYR A 110 12.66 -8.83 -22.08
C TYR A 110 12.31 -9.82 -23.20
N ASP A 111 13.27 -10.67 -23.58
CA ASP A 111 13.18 -11.69 -24.62
C ASP A 111 12.40 -11.24 -25.88
N ASN A 112 12.62 -10.00 -26.31
CA ASN A 112 12.02 -9.41 -27.50
C ASN A 112 10.50 -9.55 -27.63
N TYR A 113 9.77 -9.56 -26.51
CA TYR A 113 8.32 -9.83 -26.49
C TYR A 113 7.48 -8.88 -27.36
N ASP A 114 7.98 -7.67 -27.63
CA ASP A 114 7.30 -6.63 -28.43
C ASP A 114 7.90 -6.45 -29.84
N GLY A 115 8.88 -7.28 -30.21
CA GLY A 115 9.51 -7.26 -31.52
C GLY A 115 10.42 -6.06 -31.79
N LYS A 116 10.76 -5.25 -30.78
CA LYS A 116 11.66 -4.10 -30.95
C LYS A 116 13.13 -4.52 -31.02
N SER A 117 13.92 -3.71 -31.73
CA SER A 117 15.36 -3.95 -31.91
C SER A 117 16.22 -3.71 -30.67
N HIS A 118 15.65 -3.22 -29.57
CA HIS A 118 16.37 -2.88 -28.34
C HIS A 118 15.54 -3.23 -27.10
N SER A 119 16.21 -3.57 -26.01
CA SER A 119 15.56 -3.81 -24.72
C SER A 119 15.08 -2.49 -24.08
N PRO A 120 14.08 -2.50 -23.18
CA PRO A 120 13.55 -1.29 -22.58
C PRO A 120 14.49 -0.68 -21.51
N SER A 121 14.44 0.64 -21.36
CA SER A 121 15.03 1.38 -20.24
C SER A 121 13.95 1.81 -19.25
N PHE A 122 14.14 1.50 -17.97
CA PHE A 122 13.21 1.90 -16.92
C PHE A 122 13.86 1.86 -15.53
N ASP A 123 13.25 2.56 -14.59
CA ASP A 123 13.63 2.51 -13.18
C ASP A 123 12.59 1.73 -12.37
N VAL A 124 13.05 1.13 -11.27
CA VAL A 124 12.20 0.48 -10.28
C VAL A 124 12.44 1.13 -8.92
N SER A 125 11.37 1.48 -8.23
CA SER A 125 11.42 1.92 -6.83
C SER A 125 10.65 1.00 -5.91
N VAL A 126 11.18 0.79 -4.71
CA VAL A 126 10.48 0.11 -3.62
C VAL A 126 10.30 1.09 -2.48
N GLU A 127 9.07 1.21 -1.97
CA GLU A 127 8.75 2.11 -0.85
C GLU A 127 9.15 3.58 -1.09
N GLY A 128 9.10 4.01 -2.36
CA GLY A 128 9.47 5.37 -2.77
C GLY A 128 10.98 5.60 -2.95
N ASN A 129 11.80 4.54 -2.96
CA ASN A 129 13.26 4.62 -3.14
C ASN A 129 13.66 3.91 -4.43
N VAL A 130 14.43 4.55 -5.32
CA VAL A 130 14.92 3.91 -6.55
C VAL A 130 15.95 2.84 -6.20
N VAL A 131 15.71 1.60 -6.65
CA VAL A 131 16.52 0.40 -6.29
C VAL A 131 17.14 -0.29 -7.51
N PHE A 132 16.48 -0.28 -8.66
CA PHE A 132 17.00 -0.88 -9.89
C PHE A 132 16.92 0.11 -11.04
N GLN A 133 17.97 0.16 -11.86
CA GLN A 133 18.06 1.01 -13.04
C GLN A 133 18.38 0.14 -14.26
N TRP A 134 17.35 -0.24 -15.02
CA TRP A 134 17.51 -1.00 -16.25
C TRP A 134 17.79 -0.03 -17.40
N ARG A 135 18.92 -0.20 -18.09
CA ARG A 135 19.37 0.69 -19.17
C ARG A 135 19.63 -0.10 -20.43
N SER A 136 19.03 0.33 -21.54
CA SER A 136 19.24 -0.26 -22.86
C SER A 136 20.62 0.10 -23.44
N PRO A 137 21.28 -0.80 -24.19
CA PRO A 137 20.89 -2.19 -24.42
C PRO A 137 21.30 -3.10 -23.25
N TRP A 138 20.45 -4.07 -22.92
CA TRP A 138 20.79 -5.10 -21.94
C TRP A 138 21.80 -6.07 -22.55
N HIS A 139 22.64 -6.68 -21.71
CA HIS A 139 23.53 -7.74 -22.16
C HIS A 139 22.72 -8.89 -22.76
N GLU A 140 23.15 -9.49 -23.88
CA GLU A 140 22.36 -10.47 -24.65
C GLU A 140 21.88 -11.63 -23.77
N THR A 141 22.75 -12.16 -22.91
CA THR A 141 22.41 -13.23 -21.96
C THR A 141 21.26 -12.84 -21.03
N ILE A 142 21.29 -11.62 -20.47
CA ILE A 142 20.24 -11.12 -19.57
C ILE A 142 18.97 -10.80 -20.36
N SER A 143 19.11 -10.25 -21.56
CA SER A 143 17.99 -9.94 -22.43
C SER A 143 17.17 -11.18 -22.79
N ARG A 144 17.83 -12.33 -23.04
CA ARG A 144 17.18 -13.58 -23.43
C ARG A 144 16.84 -14.50 -22.26
N ALA A 145 17.71 -14.65 -21.27
CA ALA A 145 17.52 -15.57 -20.13
C ALA A 145 16.91 -14.89 -18.89
N GLY A 146 16.76 -13.56 -18.92
CA GLY A 146 16.30 -12.78 -17.78
C GLY A 146 17.35 -12.65 -16.67
N ALA A 147 16.95 -11.97 -15.61
CA ALA A 147 17.75 -11.77 -14.42
C ALA A 147 16.88 -11.77 -13.16
N TYR A 148 17.35 -12.48 -12.15
CA TYR A 148 16.85 -12.38 -10.79
C TYR A 148 17.55 -11.23 -10.06
N SER A 149 16.79 -10.44 -9.33
CA SER A 149 17.32 -9.38 -8.47
C SER A 149 16.64 -9.46 -7.11
N ASP A 150 17.42 -9.38 -6.04
CA ASP A 150 16.91 -9.43 -4.67
C ASP A 150 17.33 -8.22 -3.84
N LEU A 151 16.45 -7.81 -2.93
CA LEU A 151 16.70 -6.73 -2.00
C LEU A 151 16.01 -6.97 -0.66
N PHE A 152 16.46 -6.25 0.36
CA PHE A 152 15.88 -6.23 1.70
C PHE A 152 15.40 -4.83 2.05
N PHE A 153 14.16 -4.72 2.52
CA PHE A 153 13.52 -3.46 2.84
C PHE A 153 12.60 -3.59 4.05
N THR A 154 12.18 -2.46 4.60
CA THR A 154 11.28 -2.38 5.74
C THR A 154 9.92 -1.84 5.27
N VAL A 155 8.86 -2.51 5.69
CA VAL A 155 7.47 -2.05 5.51
C VAL A 155 7.00 -1.45 6.83
N SER A 156 6.51 -0.21 6.79
CA SER A 156 6.06 0.54 7.97
C SER A 156 4.54 0.52 8.18
N ASP A 157 3.81 0.27 7.11
CA ASP A 157 2.36 0.24 6.99
C ASP A 157 1.87 -1.18 6.62
N ASP A 158 0.61 -1.32 6.23
CA ASP A 158 -0.03 -2.60 5.89
C ASP A 158 0.04 -2.96 4.40
N GLU A 159 0.78 -2.16 3.62
CA GLU A 159 0.96 -2.29 2.18
C GLU A 159 2.44 -2.11 1.81
N ALA A 160 2.92 -2.80 0.77
CA ALA A 160 4.20 -2.49 0.13
C ALA A 160 4.00 -2.04 -1.31
N ASN A 161 4.77 -1.04 -1.73
CA ASN A 161 4.70 -0.45 -3.05
C ASN A 161 5.96 -0.75 -3.86
N VAL A 162 5.79 -1.39 -5.02
CA VAL A 162 6.85 -1.62 -6.02
C VAL A 162 6.45 -0.91 -7.31
N CYS A 163 7.12 0.18 -7.65
CA CYS A 163 6.77 1.05 -8.77
C CYS A 163 7.80 0.99 -9.89
N PHE A 164 7.31 1.05 -11.13
CA PHE A 164 8.07 1.02 -12.37
C PHE A 164 7.87 2.34 -13.10
N TYR A 165 8.97 2.92 -13.57
CA TYR A 165 8.99 4.22 -14.22
C TYR A 165 9.49 4.12 -15.65
N SER A 166 8.65 4.53 -16.59
CA SER A 166 8.93 4.45 -18.03
C SER A 166 9.89 5.56 -18.45
N ILE A 167 11.03 5.21 -19.05
CA ILE A 167 11.98 6.20 -19.58
C ILE A 167 11.77 6.35 -21.08
N ALA A 168 11.67 7.61 -21.53
CA ALA A 168 11.39 7.95 -22.92
C ALA A 168 10.13 7.23 -23.45
N THR A 169 10.30 6.29 -24.38
CA THR A 169 9.22 5.52 -24.99
C THR A 169 9.24 4.03 -24.62
N ASP A 170 10.10 3.64 -23.69
CA ASP A 170 10.28 2.25 -23.32
C ASP A 170 9.27 1.85 -22.25
N SER A 171 8.66 0.67 -22.43
CA SER A 171 7.71 0.09 -21.49
C SER A 171 8.46 -0.72 -20.45
N PRO A 172 8.34 -0.42 -19.14
CA PRO A 172 8.89 -1.27 -18.10
C PRO A 172 8.29 -2.67 -18.15
N VAL A 173 9.09 -3.69 -17.83
CA VAL A 173 8.69 -5.11 -17.86
C VAL A 173 9.03 -5.83 -16.56
N ILE A 174 8.19 -6.78 -16.19
CA ILE A 174 8.40 -7.66 -15.04
C ILE A 174 7.70 -9.01 -15.27
N ALA A 175 8.36 -10.11 -14.91
CA ALA A 175 7.83 -11.46 -15.08
C ALA A 175 7.40 -12.08 -13.75
N SER A 176 8.11 -11.83 -12.65
CA SER A 176 7.66 -12.30 -11.34
C SER A 176 8.11 -11.40 -10.18
N LEU A 177 7.32 -11.42 -9.10
CA LEU A 177 7.64 -10.77 -7.82
C LEU A 177 7.44 -11.77 -6.68
N GLU A 178 8.38 -11.85 -5.76
CA GLU A 178 8.31 -12.67 -4.56
C GLU A 178 8.60 -11.80 -3.34
N ILE A 179 7.73 -11.85 -2.34
CA ILE A 179 7.89 -11.15 -1.08
C ILE A 179 7.87 -12.17 0.06
N THR A 180 8.89 -12.12 0.91
CA THR A 180 9.02 -13.03 2.06
C THR A 180 9.35 -12.23 3.30
N GLN A 181 8.59 -12.44 4.37
CA GLN A 181 8.89 -11.82 5.66
C GLN A 181 10.11 -12.48 6.28
N ILE A 182 11.03 -11.65 6.77
CA ILE A 182 12.29 -12.09 7.38
C ILE A 182 12.43 -11.55 8.80
N ASP A 183 13.38 -12.11 9.54
CA ASP A 183 13.72 -11.61 10.87
C ASP A 183 14.14 -10.12 10.80
N PRO A 184 13.62 -9.24 11.67
CA PRO A 184 14.01 -7.82 11.68
C PRO A 184 15.52 -7.57 11.82
N ALA A 185 16.23 -8.46 12.52
CA ALA A 185 17.68 -8.40 12.68
C ALA A 185 18.45 -8.98 11.47
N SER A 186 17.76 -9.61 10.52
CA SER A 186 18.34 -10.14 9.30
C SER A 186 18.88 -9.02 8.43
N TYR A 187 20.14 -9.13 8.01
CA TYR A 187 20.85 -8.12 7.23
C TYR A 187 20.78 -6.68 7.78
N LEU A 188 20.79 -6.49 9.10
CA LEU A 188 20.67 -5.16 9.70
C LEU A 188 21.96 -4.31 9.59
N VAL A 189 21.83 -3.17 8.90
CA VAL A 189 22.83 -2.09 8.82
C VAL A 189 22.29 -0.82 9.47
N ASN A 190 21.13 -0.36 9.00
CA ASN A 190 20.31 0.67 9.62
C ASN A 190 18.82 0.34 9.35
N ASP A 191 17.90 0.92 10.11
CA ASP A 191 16.47 0.56 10.08
C ASP A 191 15.74 1.05 8.81
N THR A 192 16.32 2.03 8.11
CA THR A 192 15.66 2.79 7.03
C THR A 192 16.18 2.46 5.63
N SER A 193 17.36 1.87 5.50
CA SER A 193 18.01 1.62 4.20
C SER A 193 17.48 0.36 3.55
N ILE A 194 17.44 0.41 2.22
CA ILE A 194 17.23 -0.77 1.41
C ILE A 194 18.58 -1.36 1.04
N LEU A 195 18.73 -2.67 1.20
CA LEU A 195 19.92 -3.39 0.76
C LEU A 195 19.62 -4.09 -0.55
N VAL A 196 20.30 -3.68 -1.63
CA VAL A 196 20.12 -4.27 -2.96
C VAL A 196 21.29 -5.20 -3.25
N ASN A 197 21.03 -6.45 -3.65
CA ASN A 197 22.08 -7.41 -3.96
C ASN A 197 22.79 -7.04 -5.28
N TYR A 198 24.11 -6.86 -5.23
CA TYR A 198 24.99 -6.62 -6.38
C TYR A 198 25.88 -7.82 -6.74
N GLY A 199 25.84 -8.89 -5.93
CA GLY A 199 26.58 -10.11 -6.19
C GLY A 199 26.61 -11.00 -4.96
N ARG A 200 26.38 -12.30 -5.19
CA ARG A 200 26.48 -13.34 -4.17
C ARG A 200 27.14 -14.56 -4.77
N PHE A 201 28.27 -14.99 -4.20
CA PHE A 201 28.99 -16.17 -4.68
C PHE A 201 29.39 -17.14 -3.57
N SER A 202 29.40 -18.42 -3.94
CA SER A 202 30.00 -19.51 -3.17
C SER A 202 31.34 -19.88 -3.78
N SER A 203 32.33 -20.14 -2.93
CA SER A 203 33.69 -20.47 -3.34
C SER A 203 33.89 -21.97 -3.42
N GLY A 204 34.45 -22.44 -4.53
CA GLY A 204 34.84 -23.84 -4.70
C GLY A 204 33.67 -24.78 -5.03
N SER A 205 32.55 -24.23 -5.44
CA SER A 205 31.38 -24.93 -5.97
C SER A 205 30.89 -24.23 -7.24
N ASP A 206 30.64 -25.01 -8.29
CA ASP A 206 30.06 -24.52 -9.55
C ASP A 206 28.54 -24.77 -9.63
N GLN A 207 27.93 -25.22 -8.53
CA GLN A 207 26.48 -25.36 -8.46
C GLN A 207 25.84 -23.95 -8.53
N TRP A 208 24.58 -23.85 -8.96
CA TRP A 208 23.84 -22.59 -9.08
C TRP A 208 22.39 -22.75 -8.60
N GLY A 209 21.79 -21.66 -8.08
CA GLY A 209 20.38 -21.56 -7.73
C GLY A 209 20.08 -21.45 -6.22
N PRO A 210 18.79 -21.30 -5.83
CA PRO A 210 18.32 -21.25 -4.44
C PRO A 210 18.85 -22.44 -3.66
N GLY A 211 19.85 -22.22 -2.81
CA GLY A 211 20.46 -23.30 -2.02
C GLY A 211 20.71 -24.60 -2.81
N PHE A 212 21.29 -24.55 -4.00
CA PHE A 212 21.72 -25.73 -4.78
C PHE A 212 20.72 -26.90 -4.77
N SER A 213 19.58 -26.72 -5.46
CA SER A 213 18.65 -27.79 -5.88
C SER A 213 18.50 -28.95 -4.89
N ASN A 214 17.88 -28.67 -3.72
CA ASN A 214 17.50 -29.56 -2.60
C ASN A 214 18.13 -29.21 -1.22
N ASP A 215 18.64 -27.99 -1.00
CA ASP A 215 19.09 -27.53 0.33
C ASP A 215 18.04 -26.64 1.06
N THR A 216 18.27 -26.51 2.35
CA THR A 216 17.51 -25.85 3.42
C THR A 216 17.49 -24.32 3.39
N ASP A 217 17.89 -23.65 2.29
CA ASP A 217 17.89 -22.18 2.29
C ASP A 217 16.45 -21.64 2.33
N ARG A 218 16.05 -21.22 3.53
CA ARG A 218 14.70 -20.74 3.85
C ARG A 218 14.30 -19.49 3.05
N PHE A 219 15.27 -18.74 2.56
CA PHE A 219 15.08 -17.50 1.80
C PHE A 219 15.34 -17.69 0.30
N GLY A 220 15.59 -18.95 -0.11
CA GLY A 220 15.85 -19.33 -1.48
C GLY A 220 16.97 -18.56 -2.15
N ARG A 221 17.99 -18.06 -1.43
CA ARG A 221 19.04 -17.21 -2.01
C ARG A 221 19.84 -17.97 -3.05
N SER A 222 20.07 -17.32 -4.18
CA SER A 222 20.90 -17.88 -5.25
C SER A 222 22.37 -17.52 -5.02
N TRP A 223 23.24 -18.52 -5.11
CA TRP A 223 24.69 -18.40 -5.00
C TRP A 223 25.32 -18.77 -6.35
N GLN A 224 26.19 -17.89 -6.86
CA GLN A 224 26.92 -18.11 -8.11
C GLN A 224 28.32 -18.67 -7.83
N SER A 225 29.00 -19.22 -8.84
CA SER A 225 30.39 -19.64 -8.70
C SER A 225 31.29 -18.42 -8.50
N ASP A 226 32.24 -18.52 -7.57
CA ASP A 226 33.22 -17.46 -7.35
C ASP A 226 34.15 -17.25 -8.56
N ALA A 227 34.20 -18.21 -9.49
CA ALA A 227 35.01 -18.18 -10.69
C ALA A 227 34.82 -16.94 -11.56
N ASP A 228 33.60 -16.45 -11.66
CA ASP A 228 33.26 -15.30 -12.49
C ASP A 228 33.74 -13.98 -11.88
N PHE A 229 33.97 -13.96 -10.56
CA PHE A 229 34.41 -12.78 -9.81
C PHE A 229 35.92 -12.76 -9.54
N ARG A 230 36.65 -13.86 -9.79
CA ARG A 230 38.10 -13.92 -9.54
C ARG A 230 38.88 -13.06 -10.54
N SER A 231 39.85 -12.31 -10.02
CA SER A 231 40.78 -11.53 -10.83
C SER A 231 41.60 -12.44 -11.76
N LYS A 232 41.40 -12.27 -13.08
CA LYS A 232 42.17 -13.00 -14.11
C LYS A 232 43.63 -12.53 -14.18
N VAL A 233 43.92 -11.35 -13.63
CA VAL A 233 45.26 -10.76 -13.60
C VAL A 233 46.08 -11.37 -12.48
N ALA A 234 45.50 -11.49 -11.27
CA ALA A 234 46.18 -12.01 -10.09
C ALA A 234 46.85 -13.37 -10.34
N GLY A 235 46.11 -14.33 -10.93
CA GLY A 235 46.65 -15.66 -11.23
C GLY A 235 47.77 -15.70 -12.28
N LYS A 236 47.88 -14.69 -13.16
CA LYS A 236 48.99 -14.58 -14.13
C LYS A 236 50.24 -13.93 -13.53
N THR A 237 50.07 -12.97 -12.62
CA THR A 237 51.18 -12.24 -11.99
C THR A 237 51.86 -13.02 -10.87
N THR A 238 51.13 -13.85 -10.12
CA THR A 238 51.68 -14.56 -8.95
C THR A 238 52.08 -16.00 -9.24
N GLY A 239 51.59 -16.61 -10.33
CA GLY A 239 51.76 -18.05 -10.58
C GLY A 239 50.96 -18.94 -9.62
N ALA A 240 50.17 -18.35 -8.71
CA ALA A 240 49.37 -19.06 -7.73
C ALA A 240 48.20 -19.79 -8.39
N THR A 241 48.05 -21.07 -8.06
CA THR A 241 46.93 -21.88 -8.53
C THR A 241 45.82 -21.88 -7.49
N VAL A 242 44.60 -21.57 -7.94
CA VAL A 242 43.41 -21.59 -7.09
C VAL A 242 42.97 -23.03 -6.88
N LYS A 243 42.80 -23.45 -5.63
CA LYS A 243 42.39 -24.80 -5.24
C LYS A 243 41.09 -24.75 -4.45
N ALA A 244 40.09 -25.47 -4.94
CA ALA A 244 38.90 -25.77 -4.15
C ALA A 244 39.20 -26.84 -3.08
N ILE A 245 38.69 -26.64 -1.87
CA ILE A 245 38.72 -27.59 -0.77
C ILE A 245 37.29 -27.88 -0.31
N SER A 246 37.04 -29.10 0.17
CA SER A 246 35.73 -29.55 0.63
C SER A 246 35.80 -30.05 2.06
N ALA A 247 34.73 -29.83 2.80
CA ALA A 247 34.61 -30.22 4.19
C ALA A 247 34.55 -31.75 4.32
N ILE A 248 35.44 -32.31 5.15
CA ILE A 248 35.46 -33.74 5.49
C ILE A 248 34.56 -34.04 6.70
N LYS A 249 34.23 -33.00 7.48
CA LYS A 249 33.41 -33.07 8.69
C LYS A 249 32.22 -32.12 8.55
N ASN A 250 31.16 -32.40 9.31
CA ASN A 250 30.03 -31.47 9.41
C ASN A 250 30.48 -30.14 10.01
N VAL A 251 30.12 -29.06 9.32
CA VAL A 251 30.34 -27.69 9.80
C VAL A 251 29.20 -27.34 10.76
N ILE A 252 29.56 -26.90 11.97
CA ILE A 252 28.59 -26.46 12.99
C ILE A 252 28.34 -24.95 12.90
N ASN A 253 27.35 -24.44 13.64
CA ASN A 253 26.93 -23.02 13.66
C ASN A 253 26.33 -22.50 12.33
N VAL A 254 25.78 -23.37 11.49
CA VAL A 254 25.01 -23.01 10.28
C VAL A 254 23.49 -23.02 10.54
N ASP A 255 22.69 -22.50 9.61
CA ASP A 255 21.21 -22.41 9.71
C ASP A 255 20.70 -21.81 11.04
N ARG A 256 21.31 -20.69 11.47
CA ARG A 256 20.93 -19.99 12.70
C ARG A 256 20.33 -18.62 12.42
N ALA A 257 19.44 -18.19 13.31
CA ALA A 257 18.93 -16.82 13.33
C ALA A 257 20.08 -15.80 13.39
N PRO A 258 19.93 -14.62 12.76
CA PRO A 258 18.73 -14.16 12.04
C PRO A 258 18.71 -14.50 10.54
N ASN A 259 19.85 -14.87 9.94
CA ASN A 259 19.98 -14.98 8.47
C ASN A 259 19.91 -16.41 7.91
N TYR A 260 19.94 -17.44 8.76
CA TYR A 260 19.76 -18.85 8.39
C TYR A 260 20.56 -19.27 7.15
N PHE A 261 21.88 -19.02 7.14
CA PHE A 261 22.74 -19.35 6.00
C PHE A 261 22.81 -20.87 5.76
N PRO A 262 22.76 -21.33 4.49
CA PRO A 262 22.71 -22.75 4.17
C PRO A 262 24.02 -23.46 4.53
N LEU A 263 23.93 -24.73 4.95
CA LEU A 263 25.10 -25.54 5.29
C LEU A 263 26.06 -25.69 4.11
N LYS A 264 25.54 -25.89 2.90
CA LYS A 264 26.37 -26.10 1.69
C LYS A 264 27.34 -24.96 1.42
N LEU A 265 26.99 -23.71 1.78
CA LEU A 265 27.87 -22.55 1.63
C LEU A 265 29.22 -22.75 2.34
N TYR A 266 29.20 -23.42 3.50
CA TYR A 266 30.39 -23.64 4.31
C TYR A 266 31.05 -25.01 4.08
N GLN A 267 30.51 -25.84 3.18
CA GLN A 267 31.08 -27.16 2.86
C GLN A 267 32.16 -27.09 1.78
N SER A 268 32.23 -25.99 1.02
CA SER A 268 33.28 -25.73 0.05
C SER A 268 33.98 -24.41 0.37
N ALA A 269 35.26 -24.34 0.02
CA ALA A 269 36.03 -23.12 0.10
C ALA A 269 37.12 -23.10 -0.97
N VAL A 270 37.69 -21.92 -1.22
CA VAL A 270 38.82 -21.74 -2.11
C VAL A 270 40.04 -21.28 -1.33
N THR A 271 41.20 -21.84 -1.67
CA THR A 271 42.53 -21.44 -1.20
C THR A 271 43.51 -21.33 -2.37
N VAL A 272 44.74 -20.90 -2.13
CA VAL A 272 45.80 -20.76 -3.13
C VAL A 272 46.96 -21.71 -2.85
N ILE A 273 47.60 -22.21 -3.91
CA ILE A 273 48.79 -23.04 -3.86
C ILE A 273 49.86 -22.54 -4.84
N GLY A 274 51.09 -22.40 -4.32
CA GLY A 274 52.33 -22.16 -5.05
C GLY A 274 53.37 -21.42 -4.19
N GLU A 275 54.55 -21.14 -4.75
CA GLU A 275 55.67 -20.52 -4.03
C GLU A 275 55.70 -18.99 -4.23
N GLY A 276 55.16 -18.24 -3.26
CA GLY A 276 55.45 -16.81 -3.06
C GLY A 276 54.24 -15.86 -3.06
N GLY A 277 54.02 -15.14 -1.96
CA GLY A 277 53.19 -13.92 -1.91
C GLY A 277 51.73 -14.05 -2.35
N GLU A 278 51.14 -15.25 -2.24
CA GLU A 278 49.91 -15.61 -2.93
C GLU A 278 48.67 -15.05 -2.24
N PHE A 279 48.04 -14.07 -2.87
CA PHE A 279 46.75 -13.55 -2.44
C PHE A 279 45.62 -14.07 -3.31
N LEU A 280 44.43 -14.20 -2.73
CA LEU A 280 43.18 -14.31 -3.49
C LEU A 280 42.66 -12.91 -3.77
N GLU A 281 42.20 -12.64 -4.98
CA GLU A 281 41.62 -11.36 -5.35
C GLU A 281 40.33 -11.55 -6.14
N TYR A 282 39.30 -10.82 -5.70
CA TYR A 282 38.01 -10.72 -6.35
C TYR A 282 37.75 -9.30 -6.81
N GLN A 283 37.13 -9.18 -7.97
CA GLN A 283 36.74 -7.94 -8.61
C GLN A 283 35.22 -7.93 -8.75
N LEU A 284 34.56 -7.10 -7.94
CA LEU A 284 33.10 -7.02 -7.91
C LEU A 284 32.62 -5.78 -8.68
N PRO A 285 31.80 -5.94 -9.73
CA PRO A 285 31.19 -4.80 -10.41
C PRO A 285 30.17 -4.12 -9.50
N VAL A 286 30.24 -2.81 -9.41
CA VAL A 286 29.44 -1.97 -8.51
C VAL A 286 29.19 -0.61 -9.13
N ASP A 287 28.27 0.15 -8.56
CA ASP A 287 28.01 1.53 -8.94
C ASP A 287 28.81 2.49 -8.08
N ALA A 288 29.34 3.54 -8.70
CA ALA A 288 30.01 4.60 -7.97
C ALA A 288 28.99 5.44 -7.16
N LYS A 289 29.49 6.10 -6.12
CA LYS A 289 28.78 7.02 -5.21
C LYS A 289 27.73 6.35 -4.32
N LEU A 290 27.85 5.05 -4.09
CA LEU A 290 27.05 4.30 -3.13
C LEU A 290 27.93 3.71 -2.03
N ASP A 291 27.29 3.39 -0.91
CA ASP A 291 27.88 2.61 0.18
C ASP A 291 27.57 1.13 -0.06
N TYR A 292 28.51 0.25 0.30
CA TYR A 292 28.39 -1.19 0.09
C TYR A 292 28.62 -1.97 1.38
N LEU A 293 27.75 -2.95 1.66
CA LEU A 293 27.94 -3.95 2.69
C LEU A 293 28.55 -5.20 2.06
N LEU A 294 29.74 -5.56 2.53
CA LEU A 294 30.38 -6.83 2.24
C LEU A 294 30.13 -7.81 3.38
N TRP A 295 29.64 -9.00 3.05
CA TRP A 295 29.45 -10.10 3.98
C TRP A 295 30.36 -11.26 3.60
N PHE A 296 31.37 -11.50 4.43
CA PHE A 296 32.36 -12.55 4.22
C PHE A 296 31.94 -13.81 4.95
N HIS A 297 31.98 -14.95 4.25
CA HIS A 297 31.68 -16.27 4.82
C HIS A 297 32.93 -17.13 4.86
N PHE A 298 33.22 -17.68 6.04
CA PHE A 298 34.37 -18.52 6.30
C PHE A 298 33.97 -19.78 7.07
N ALA A 299 34.70 -20.85 6.84
CA ALA A 299 34.75 -22.01 7.71
C ALA A 299 36.14 -22.64 7.60
N GLU A 300 36.74 -23.01 8.73
CA GLU A 300 38.01 -23.72 8.71
C GLU A 300 37.74 -25.21 8.47
N ILE A 301 37.71 -25.57 7.18
CA ILE A 301 37.40 -26.93 6.72
C ILE A 301 38.65 -27.76 6.41
N ASP A 302 39.85 -27.17 6.55
CA ASP A 302 41.12 -27.86 6.37
C ASP A 302 41.58 -28.50 7.68
N VAL A 303 41.65 -29.84 7.69
CA VAL A 303 42.03 -30.63 8.87
C VAL A 303 43.47 -30.39 9.31
N SER A 304 44.33 -29.85 8.44
CA SER A 304 45.70 -29.49 8.81
C SER A 304 45.75 -28.28 9.77
N VAL A 305 44.73 -27.43 9.77
CA VAL A 305 44.59 -26.24 10.63
C VAL A 305 43.80 -26.60 11.88
N ASN A 306 44.53 -26.94 12.95
CA ASN A 306 43.96 -27.47 14.20
C ASN A 306 44.31 -26.67 15.46
N LYS A 307 44.85 -25.46 15.30
CA LYS A 307 45.15 -24.53 16.39
C LYS A 307 45.19 -23.10 15.85
N ALA A 308 44.93 -22.13 16.73
CA ALA A 308 45.09 -20.72 16.41
C ALA A 308 46.52 -20.41 15.93
N GLY A 309 46.64 -19.46 15.01
CA GLY A 309 47.89 -19.00 14.42
C GLY A 309 48.43 -19.87 13.28
N LYS A 310 47.77 -20.98 12.92
CA LYS A 310 48.18 -21.81 11.77
C LYS A 310 47.77 -21.22 10.42
N ARG A 311 46.64 -20.53 10.37
CA ARG A 311 46.18 -19.78 9.20
C ARG A 311 45.75 -18.39 9.65
N VAL A 312 46.47 -17.39 9.16
CA VAL A 312 46.21 -15.97 9.44
C VAL A 312 46.38 -15.22 8.14
N PHE A 313 45.37 -14.44 7.76
CA PHE A 313 45.40 -13.60 6.56
C PHE A 313 44.70 -12.27 6.81
N GLU A 314 45.06 -11.27 6.02
CA GLU A 314 44.49 -9.93 6.07
C GLU A 314 43.49 -9.77 4.93
N ILE A 315 42.34 -9.19 5.25
CA ILE A 315 41.34 -8.75 4.26
C ILE A 315 41.68 -7.31 3.90
N VAL A 316 41.92 -7.07 2.62
CA VAL A 316 42.22 -5.76 2.05
C VAL A 316 41.11 -5.41 1.07
N VAL A 317 40.41 -4.31 1.28
CA VAL A 317 39.33 -3.84 0.41
C VAL A 317 39.76 -2.51 -0.20
N ASN A 318 39.82 -2.43 -1.52
CA ASN A 318 40.31 -1.26 -2.27
C ASN A 318 41.66 -0.72 -1.79
N GLY A 319 42.56 -1.61 -1.38
CA GLY A 319 43.90 -1.26 -0.89
C GLY A 319 43.96 -0.88 0.60
N GLU A 320 42.84 -0.80 1.30
CA GLU A 320 42.81 -0.58 2.75
C GLU A 320 42.73 -1.89 3.52
N ASN A 321 43.57 -2.03 4.55
CA ASN A 321 43.54 -3.19 5.44
C ASN A 321 42.31 -3.10 6.37
N VAL A 322 41.36 -4.02 6.20
CA VAL A 322 40.08 -4.03 6.91
C VAL A 322 40.15 -4.85 8.20
N SER A 323 40.64 -6.08 8.11
CA SER A 323 40.67 -7.00 9.25
C SER A 323 41.74 -8.07 9.08
N ARG A 324 42.31 -8.52 10.19
CA ARG A 324 43.19 -9.69 10.24
C ARG A 324 42.40 -10.87 10.80
N VAL A 325 42.26 -11.93 10.01
CA VAL A 325 41.39 -13.07 10.29
C VAL A 325 42.20 -14.31 10.65
N ASP A 326 41.81 -14.96 11.74
CA ASP A 326 42.22 -16.31 12.14
C ASP A 326 40.95 -17.08 12.53
N ILE A 327 40.41 -17.84 11.58
CA ILE A 327 39.10 -18.50 11.74
C ILE A 327 39.13 -19.45 12.95
N TYR A 328 40.21 -20.22 13.11
CA TYR A 328 40.32 -21.18 14.20
C TYR A 328 40.38 -20.48 15.57
N LYS A 329 40.98 -19.29 15.64
CA LYS A 329 40.97 -18.49 16.88
C LYS A 329 39.56 -18.00 17.23
N GLU A 330 38.76 -17.61 16.25
CA GLU A 330 37.41 -17.05 16.48
C GLU A 330 36.39 -18.14 16.85
N VAL A 331 36.41 -19.30 16.18
CA VAL A 331 35.39 -20.35 16.38
C VAL A 331 35.90 -21.65 17.00
N GLY A 332 37.22 -21.82 17.14
CA GLY A 332 37.86 -22.94 17.84
C GLY A 332 37.68 -24.33 17.21
N SER A 333 36.96 -24.45 16.09
CA SER A 333 36.51 -25.73 15.54
C SER A 333 36.08 -25.61 14.07
N PHE A 334 35.58 -26.71 13.50
CA PHE A 334 34.97 -26.78 12.16
C PHE A 334 33.59 -26.11 12.18
N ALA A 335 33.56 -24.79 12.31
CA ALA A 335 32.34 -24.01 12.44
C ALA A 335 32.31 -22.85 11.44
N ALA A 336 31.10 -22.44 11.07
CA ALA A 336 30.88 -21.24 10.28
C ALA A 336 31.28 -19.99 11.08
N TYR A 337 31.93 -19.07 10.39
CA TYR A 337 32.31 -17.74 10.86
C TYR A 337 31.99 -16.73 9.77
N ASP A 338 31.31 -15.66 10.12
CA ASP A 338 31.00 -14.59 9.19
C ASP A 338 31.51 -13.24 9.71
N PHE A 339 31.89 -12.37 8.78
CA PHE A 339 32.44 -11.05 9.06
C PHE A 339 31.81 -10.04 8.12
N LYS A 340 31.44 -8.86 8.64
CA LYS A 340 30.81 -7.80 7.85
C LYS A 340 31.66 -6.54 7.81
N TYR A 341 31.69 -5.88 6.67
CA TYR A 341 32.38 -4.61 6.49
C TYR A 341 31.57 -3.67 5.58
N VAL A 342 31.52 -2.39 5.94
CA VAL A 342 30.82 -1.37 5.15
C VAL A 342 31.86 -0.48 4.48
N VAL A 343 31.85 -0.48 3.15
CA VAL A 343 32.61 0.42 2.30
C VAL A 343 31.78 1.67 2.09
N LYS A 344 32.34 2.84 2.38
CA LYS A 344 31.63 4.12 2.25
C LYS A 344 32.11 4.92 1.05
N ASN A 345 31.15 5.58 0.38
CA ASN A 345 31.35 6.54 -0.69
C ASN A 345 32.34 6.04 -1.76
N LEU A 346 32.01 4.90 -2.36
CA LEU A 346 32.88 4.29 -3.34
C LEU A 346 32.98 5.17 -4.59
N SER A 347 34.18 5.54 -5.02
CA SER A 347 34.36 6.38 -6.22
C SER A 347 34.51 5.60 -7.53
N SER A 348 34.83 4.29 -7.45
CA SER A 348 35.03 3.41 -8.61
C SER A 348 33.78 2.58 -8.92
N ALA A 349 33.65 2.13 -10.17
CA ALA A 349 32.62 1.18 -10.60
C ALA A 349 33.01 -0.30 -10.36
N GLU A 350 34.08 -0.51 -9.59
CA GLU A 350 34.64 -1.81 -9.32
C GLU A 350 35.22 -1.81 -7.91
N LEU A 351 34.94 -2.88 -7.17
CA LEU A 351 35.43 -3.11 -5.82
C LEU A 351 36.41 -4.27 -5.80
N SER A 352 37.64 -4.02 -5.36
CA SER A 352 38.69 -5.02 -5.20
C SER A 352 38.68 -5.56 -3.77
N VAL A 353 38.56 -6.88 -3.63
CA VAL A 353 38.64 -7.59 -2.36
C VAL A 353 39.79 -8.58 -2.43
N ARG A 354 40.80 -8.39 -1.58
CA ARG A 354 42.02 -9.17 -1.57
C ARG A 354 42.24 -9.84 -0.21
N PHE A 355 42.63 -11.11 -0.23
CA PHE A 355 43.02 -11.88 0.95
C PHE A 355 44.51 -12.12 0.92
N VAL A 356 45.26 -11.42 1.77
CA VAL A 356 46.73 -11.44 1.79
C VAL A 356 47.22 -12.37 2.91
N PRO A 357 48.03 -13.40 2.60
CA PRO A 357 48.52 -14.34 3.60
C PRO A 357 49.48 -13.66 4.58
N VAL A 358 49.33 -13.94 5.87
CA VAL A 358 50.31 -13.63 6.92
C VAL A 358 51.00 -14.92 7.38
N VAL A 359 50.21 -15.96 7.65
CA VAL A 359 50.66 -17.32 7.96
C VAL A 359 49.73 -18.31 7.27
N GLY A 360 50.25 -19.15 6.38
CA GLY A 360 49.43 -20.08 5.60
C GLY A 360 48.60 -19.38 4.50
N ALA A 361 48.07 -20.17 3.56
CA ALA A 361 47.25 -19.66 2.47
C ALA A 361 45.86 -19.21 2.98
N PRO A 362 45.29 -18.11 2.47
CA PRO A 362 43.95 -17.65 2.82
C PRO A 362 42.88 -18.66 2.38
N VAL A 363 41.70 -18.56 2.99
CA VAL A 363 40.53 -19.37 2.65
C VAL A 363 39.26 -18.54 2.70
N ILE A 364 38.33 -18.78 1.77
CA ILE A 364 37.00 -18.17 1.76
C ILE A 364 35.95 -19.17 1.27
N CYS A 365 34.77 -19.16 1.91
CA CYS A 365 33.62 -20.00 1.55
C CYS A 365 32.62 -19.26 0.65
N GLY A 366 32.49 -17.94 0.82
CA GLY A 366 31.60 -17.13 -0.01
C GLY A 366 31.65 -15.66 0.37
N LEU A 367 31.02 -14.84 -0.48
CA LEU A 367 30.92 -13.40 -0.29
C LEU A 367 29.55 -12.91 -0.78
N GLU A 368 28.96 -11.99 -0.04
CA GLU A 368 27.80 -11.21 -0.47
C GLU A 368 28.18 -9.73 -0.57
N ASN A 369 27.62 -9.06 -1.57
CA ASN A 369 27.81 -7.65 -1.83
C ASN A 369 26.46 -6.96 -1.98
N TYR A 370 26.15 -6.03 -1.07
CA TYR A 370 24.90 -5.27 -1.11
C TYR A 370 25.16 -3.78 -1.22
N ALA A 371 24.52 -3.11 -2.17
CA ALA A 371 24.43 -1.65 -2.15
C ALA A 371 23.48 -1.21 -1.04
N ILE A 372 23.89 -0.22 -0.26
CA ILE A 372 23.10 0.40 0.79
C ILE A 372 22.43 1.64 0.19
N ILE A 373 21.15 1.51 -0.15
CA ILE A 373 20.35 2.60 -0.69
C ILE A 373 19.74 3.39 0.48
N PRO A 374 20.07 4.68 0.64
CA PRO A 374 19.49 5.50 1.68
C PRO A 374 17.99 5.73 1.42
N ALA A 375 17.23 5.92 2.49
CA ALA A 375 15.82 6.28 2.38
C ALA A 375 15.66 7.68 1.78
N ASP A 376 14.82 7.79 0.77
CA ASP A 376 14.35 9.03 0.17
C ASP A 376 13.26 9.68 1.02
N LEU A 377 12.97 10.95 0.75
CA LEU A 377 11.91 11.67 1.42
C LEU A 377 10.54 11.12 0.98
N LYS A 378 9.69 10.78 1.95
CA LYS A 378 8.31 10.33 1.70
C LYS A 378 7.31 11.49 1.79
N THR A 379 6.17 11.34 1.12
CA THR A 379 5.03 12.26 1.29
C THR A 379 4.42 12.10 2.67
N LEU A 380 3.98 13.20 3.28
CA LEU A 380 3.28 13.15 4.56
C LEU A 380 2.07 12.18 4.50
N PRO A 381 1.94 11.19 5.40
CA PRO A 381 0.92 10.13 5.27
C PRO A 381 -0.51 10.65 5.15
N ALA A 382 -0.86 11.71 5.91
CA ALA A 382 -2.18 12.35 5.81
C ALA A 382 -2.48 12.89 4.40
N GLN A 383 -1.47 13.41 3.70
CA GLN A 383 -1.63 13.89 2.33
C GLN A 383 -1.69 12.75 1.32
N VAL A 384 -0.99 11.63 1.57
CA VAL A 384 -1.14 10.42 0.75
C VAL A 384 -2.58 9.92 0.78
N VAL A 385 -3.20 9.87 1.98
CA VAL A 385 -4.62 9.49 2.13
C VAL A 385 -5.53 10.45 1.35
N ALA A 386 -5.29 11.76 1.46
CA ALA A 386 -6.04 12.77 0.71
C ALA A 386 -5.95 12.55 -0.80
N MET A 387 -4.74 12.30 -1.31
CA MET A 387 -4.50 12.10 -2.73
C MET A 387 -5.07 10.79 -3.26
N LYS A 388 -4.98 9.70 -2.50
CA LYS A 388 -5.69 8.44 -2.81
C LYS A 388 -7.20 8.69 -2.92
N ALA A 389 -7.80 9.43 -1.98
CA ALA A 389 -9.23 9.77 -2.03
C ALA A 389 -9.59 10.69 -3.21
N LEU A 390 -8.72 11.63 -3.58
CA LEU A 390 -8.91 12.50 -4.75
C LEU A 390 -8.79 11.73 -6.07
N LYS A 391 -7.83 10.80 -6.18
CA LYS A 391 -7.69 9.91 -7.35
C LYS A 391 -9.02 9.23 -7.67
N GLU A 392 -9.62 8.61 -6.66
CA GLU A 392 -10.87 7.87 -6.79
C GLU A 392 -12.07 8.80 -7.05
N SER A 393 -12.21 9.88 -6.28
CA SER A 393 -13.37 10.79 -6.39
C SER A 393 -13.40 11.60 -7.68
N LEU A 394 -12.23 11.97 -8.23
CA LEU A 394 -12.08 12.68 -9.51
C LEU A 394 -12.02 11.74 -10.73
N LYS A 395 -12.07 10.41 -10.49
CA LYS A 395 -11.94 9.37 -11.53
C LYS A 395 -10.76 9.62 -12.45
N VAL A 396 -9.60 9.88 -11.83
CA VAL A 396 -8.37 10.21 -12.55
C VAL A 396 -8.00 9.04 -13.47
N PRO A 397 -7.82 9.27 -14.78
CA PRO A 397 -7.50 8.20 -15.71
C PRO A 397 -6.07 7.69 -15.47
N ASP A 398 -5.86 6.38 -15.64
CA ASP A 398 -4.56 5.72 -15.39
C ASP A 398 -3.39 6.38 -16.13
N ARG A 399 -3.64 6.93 -17.32
CA ARG A 399 -2.65 7.64 -18.15
C ARG A 399 -1.91 8.78 -17.42
N MET A 400 -2.50 9.35 -16.37
CA MET A 400 -1.87 10.40 -15.55
C MET A 400 -0.83 9.87 -14.56
N GLY A 401 -0.70 8.55 -14.42
CA GLY A 401 0.33 7.93 -13.59
C GLY A 401 0.20 8.22 -12.09
N TRP A 402 -1.03 8.46 -11.59
CA TRP A 402 -1.31 8.65 -10.16
C TRP A 402 -1.23 7.31 -9.41
N ASN A 403 -0.03 6.74 -9.29
CA ASN A 403 0.24 5.45 -8.64
C ASN A 403 1.35 5.57 -7.59
N GLY A 404 1.31 4.76 -6.52
CA GLY A 404 2.33 4.78 -5.45
C GLY A 404 2.31 6.06 -4.60
N ASP A 405 3.48 6.51 -4.15
CA ASP A 405 3.61 7.78 -3.41
C ASP A 405 3.44 8.99 -4.36
N PRO A 406 2.69 10.06 -3.98
CA PRO A 406 2.47 11.23 -4.84
C PRO A 406 3.71 12.05 -5.19
N CYS A 407 4.72 12.09 -4.31
CA CYS A 407 5.90 12.95 -4.45
C CYS A 407 7.23 12.18 -4.44
N ALA A 408 7.23 10.90 -4.06
CA ALA A 408 8.44 10.07 -3.99
C ALA A 408 8.50 9.04 -5.13
N PRO A 409 9.70 8.68 -5.63
CA PRO A 409 11.02 9.20 -5.25
C PRO A 409 11.25 10.63 -5.72
N THR A 410 12.10 11.38 -5.02
CA THR A 410 12.45 12.78 -5.34
C THR A 410 13.23 12.93 -6.65
N THR A 411 13.82 11.84 -7.14
CA THR A 411 14.53 11.78 -8.42
C THR A 411 13.60 11.77 -9.63
N TRP A 412 12.33 11.42 -9.44
CA TRP A 412 11.31 11.43 -10.48
C TRP A 412 10.30 12.55 -10.26
N ASP A 413 9.58 12.92 -11.32
CA ASP A 413 8.48 13.87 -11.22
C ASP A 413 7.39 13.30 -10.30
N ALA A 414 6.76 14.19 -9.53
CA ALA A 414 5.53 13.89 -8.80
C ALA A 414 4.42 13.45 -9.77
N TRP A 415 3.30 12.98 -9.20
CA TRP A 415 2.09 12.69 -9.98
C TRP A 415 1.74 13.83 -10.94
N GLU A 416 1.26 13.48 -12.14
CA GLU A 416 0.97 14.49 -13.17
C GLU A 416 -0.02 15.55 -12.65
N GLY A 417 0.34 16.82 -12.80
CA GLY A 417 -0.42 17.95 -12.27
C GLY A 417 -0.20 18.24 -10.78
N VAL A 418 0.65 17.48 -10.07
CA VAL A 418 0.94 17.70 -8.65
C VAL A 418 2.33 18.32 -8.48
N THR A 419 2.44 19.36 -7.67
CA THR A 419 3.72 19.98 -7.31
C THR A 419 4.00 19.83 -5.83
N CYS A 420 5.12 19.18 -5.51
CA CYS A 420 5.56 18.91 -4.15
C CYS A 420 6.71 19.82 -3.73
N ARG A 421 6.83 20.06 -2.42
CA ARG A 421 7.94 20.79 -1.81
C ARG A 421 8.42 20.05 -0.58
N SER A 422 9.72 20.14 -0.31
CA SER A 422 10.31 19.62 0.93
C SER A 422 10.05 20.58 2.09
N THR A 423 9.79 20.02 3.27
CA THR A 423 9.68 20.75 4.53
C THR A 423 11.02 20.76 5.27
N THR A 424 11.20 21.70 6.19
CA THR A 424 12.39 21.77 7.07
C THR A 424 12.59 20.49 7.90
N ASN A 425 11.53 19.71 8.08
CA ASN A 425 11.52 18.49 8.90
C ASN A 425 11.85 17.22 8.10
N GLY A 426 12.19 17.35 6.80
CA GLY A 426 12.55 16.19 5.97
C GLY A 426 11.36 15.35 5.50
N SER A 427 10.21 15.98 5.21
CA SER A 427 9.06 15.32 4.58
C SER A 427 8.57 16.10 3.36
N LEU A 428 8.03 15.40 2.36
CA LEU A 428 7.43 16.00 1.19
C LEU A 428 5.96 16.37 1.47
N VAL A 429 5.57 17.56 1.02
CA VAL A 429 4.19 18.03 1.08
C VAL A 429 3.76 18.59 -0.26
N ILE A 430 2.47 18.44 -0.54
CA ILE A 430 1.83 18.90 -1.76
C ILE A 430 1.50 20.38 -1.60
N SER A 431 1.92 21.16 -2.59
CA SER A 431 1.78 22.61 -2.60
C SER A 431 0.86 23.11 -3.70
N GLN A 432 0.78 22.41 -4.83
CA GLN A 432 -0.10 22.78 -5.94
C GLN A 432 -0.69 21.54 -6.60
N ILE A 433 -1.94 21.64 -7.01
CA ILE A 433 -2.62 20.67 -7.87
C ILE A 433 -3.20 21.44 -9.05
N ASP A 434 -2.80 21.10 -10.26
CA ASP A 434 -3.31 21.63 -11.51
C ASP A 434 -3.78 20.49 -12.42
N LEU A 435 -5.11 20.34 -12.48
CA LEU A 435 -5.80 19.39 -13.34
C LEU A 435 -6.84 20.13 -14.20
N GLY A 436 -6.55 21.37 -14.57
CA GLY A 436 -7.41 22.14 -15.47
C GLY A 436 -7.55 21.47 -16.84
N SER A 437 -8.76 21.48 -17.40
CA SER A 437 -9.05 21.00 -18.77
C SER A 437 -8.69 19.54 -19.04
N GLN A 438 -8.82 18.67 -18.03
CA GLN A 438 -8.43 17.26 -18.11
C GLN A 438 -9.58 16.30 -18.47
N GLY A 439 -10.80 16.82 -18.61
CA GLY A 439 -12.01 16.02 -18.87
C GLY A 439 -12.44 15.16 -17.67
N LEU A 440 -12.02 15.53 -16.46
CA LEU A 440 -12.32 14.80 -15.23
C LEU A 440 -13.81 14.84 -14.90
N LYS A 441 -14.26 13.84 -14.13
CA LYS A 441 -15.66 13.65 -13.71
C LYS A 441 -15.68 13.25 -12.24
N GLY A 442 -16.84 13.37 -11.59
CA GLY A 442 -16.98 13.02 -10.17
C GLY A 442 -17.06 14.27 -9.31
N TYR A 443 -16.41 14.28 -8.14
CA TYR A 443 -16.54 15.33 -7.14
C TYR A 443 -15.25 15.50 -6.34
N ILE A 444 -15.14 16.58 -5.57
CA ILE A 444 -14.01 16.82 -4.67
C ILE A 444 -14.30 16.13 -3.33
N SER A 445 -13.49 15.15 -2.94
CA SER A 445 -13.62 14.47 -1.64
C SER A 445 -13.39 15.41 -0.45
N ASP A 446 -14.10 15.18 0.66
CA ASP A 446 -13.88 15.89 1.93
C ASP A 446 -12.46 15.75 2.48
N GLN A 447 -11.75 14.69 2.09
CA GLN A 447 -10.35 14.45 2.47
C GLN A 447 -9.39 15.49 1.90
N ILE A 448 -9.82 16.36 0.97
CA ILE A 448 -9.02 17.51 0.49
C ILE A 448 -8.48 18.33 1.66
N GLY A 449 -9.21 18.41 2.78
CA GLY A 449 -8.84 19.13 3.99
C GLY A 449 -7.53 18.68 4.64
N LEU A 450 -7.07 17.45 4.38
CA LEU A 450 -5.79 16.93 4.87
C LEU A 450 -4.57 17.52 4.14
N LEU A 451 -4.76 18.17 2.98
CA LEU A 451 -3.71 18.87 2.24
C LEU A 451 -3.35 20.23 2.86
N SER A 452 -3.00 20.25 4.15
CA SER A 452 -2.77 21.47 4.94
C SER A 452 -1.71 22.44 4.40
N ASN A 453 -0.94 22.04 3.39
CA ASN A 453 0.10 22.85 2.74
C ASN A 453 -0.22 23.27 1.30
N LEU A 454 -1.44 23.00 0.82
CA LEU A 454 -1.88 23.34 -0.53
C LEU A 454 -2.05 24.86 -0.68
N VAL A 455 -1.32 25.43 -1.62
CA VAL A 455 -1.31 26.87 -1.92
C VAL A 455 -2.16 27.18 -3.15
N SER A 456 -2.21 26.26 -4.12
CA SER A 456 -2.92 26.44 -5.38
C SER A 456 -3.69 25.18 -5.77
N LEU A 457 -4.97 25.33 -6.08
CA LEU A 457 -5.82 24.28 -6.63
C LEU A 457 -6.50 24.76 -7.89
N ASN A 458 -6.19 24.14 -9.03
CA ASN A 458 -6.86 24.36 -10.30
C ASN A 458 -7.52 23.05 -10.76
N LEU A 459 -8.85 23.04 -10.80
CA LEU A 459 -9.68 21.95 -11.36
C LEU A 459 -10.62 22.48 -12.46
N SER A 460 -10.30 23.65 -13.02
CA SER A 460 -11.16 24.36 -13.98
C SER A 460 -11.43 23.56 -15.26
N SER A 461 -12.53 23.89 -15.94
CA SER A 461 -12.87 23.35 -17.27
C SER A 461 -12.93 21.81 -17.31
N ASN A 462 -13.55 21.21 -16.30
CA ASN A 462 -13.80 19.77 -16.22
C ASN A 462 -15.33 19.51 -16.19
N SER A 463 -15.72 18.25 -15.94
CA SER A 463 -17.11 17.84 -15.73
C SER A 463 -17.35 17.40 -14.29
N LEU A 464 -16.69 18.05 -13.33
CA LEU A 464 -16.85 17.79 -11.90
C LEU A 464 -18.16 18.38 -11.38
N GLY A 465 -18.79 17.73 -10.41
CA GLY A 465 -20.01 18.21 -9.78
C GLY A 465 -20.08 17.85 -8.30
N GLY A 466 -21.28 17.88 -7.74
CA GLY A 466 -21.49 17.74 -6.29
C GLY A 466 -21.27 19.04 -5.53
N SER A 467 -21.42 18.98 -4.21
CA SER A 467 -21.18 20.12 -3.32
C SER A 467 -19.70 20.32 -3.02
N LEU A 468 -19.30 21.58 -2.81
CA LEU A 468 -17.94 21.88 -2.38
C LEU A 468 -17.74 21.42 -0.92
N PRO A 469 -16.68 20.64 -0.63
CA PRO A 469 -16.45 20.11 0.70
C PRO A 469 -16.01 21.21 1.68
N TRP A 470 -16.38 21.07 2.95
CA TRP A 470 -15.98 22.01 4.00
C TRP A 470 -14.45 22.11 4.14
N GLY A 471 -13.73 21.01 3.93
CA GLY A 471 -12.26 20.98 4.00
C GLY A 471 -11.53 21.78 2.92
N LEU A 472 -12.23 22.32 1.91
CA LEU A 472 -11.62 23.05 0.79
C LEU A 472 -10.99 24.38 1.22
N GLY A 473 -11.57 25.04 2.23
CA GLY A 473 -11.08 26.30 2.78
C GLY A 473 -9.88 26.13 3.71
N GLN A 474 -8.71 25.84 3.13
CA GLN A 474 -7.49 25.63 3.89
C GLN A 474 -6.76 26.95 4.18
N LYS A 475 -6.12 27.02 5.36
CA LYS A 475 -5.37 28.21 5.81
C LYS A 475 -4.13 28.53 4.97
N SER A 476 -3.69 27.63 4.10
CA SER A 476 -2.57 27.81 3.19
C SER A 476 -2.99 28.13 1.77
N LEU A 477 -4.28 27.96 1.43
CA LEU A 477 -4.79 28.08 0.08
C LEU A 477 -4.92 29.56 -0.32
N VAL A 478 -4.24 29.92 -1.40
CA VAL A 478 -4.18 31.30 -1.93
C VAL A 478 -4.89 31.40 -3.27
N LYS A 479 -4.83 30.34 -4.09
CA LYS A 479 -5.42 30.30 -5.43
C LYS A 479 -6.37 29.12 -5.54
N LEU A 480 -7.61 29.38 -5.92
CA LEU A 480 -8.64 28.39 -6.17
C LEU A 480 -9.32 28.68 -7.50
N ASP A 481 -9.20 27.75 -8.45
CA ASP A 481 -9.92 27.81 -9.72
C ASP A 481 -10.72 26.53 -9.92
N LEU A 482 -12.04 26.65 -9.80
CA LEU A 482 -13.02 25.60 -10.05
C LEU A 482 -13.97 25.99 -11.20
N SER A 483 -13.60 27.00 -11.99
CA SER A 483 -14.44 27.55 -13.04
C SER A 483 -14.84 26.53 -14.09
N ASN A 484 -15.97 26.74 -14.76
CA ASN A 484 -16.48 25.90 -15.85
C ASN A 484 -16.60 24.41 -15.48
N ASN A 485 -17.34 24.13 -14.41
CA ASN A 485 -17.68 22.79 -13.94
C ASN A 485 -19.20 22.69 -13.71
N LYS A 486 -19.65 21.70 -12.95
CA LYS A 486 -21.05 21.43 -12.60
C LYS A 486 -21.26 21.37 -11.09
N PHE A 487 -20.46 22.10 -10.32
CA PHE A 487 -20.60 22.15 -8.86
C PHE A 487 -21.93 22.79 -8.47
N THR A 488 -22.54 22.28 -7.39
CA THR A 488 -23.88 22.67 -6.90
C THR A 488 -23.85 22.95 -5.40
N GLY A 489 -24.92 23.54 -4.85
CA GLY A 489 -25.02 23.81 -3.42
C GLY A 489 -24.26 25.06 -2.96
N PRO A 490 -24.22 25.30 -1.63
CA PRO A 490 -23.63 26.49 -1.03
C PRO A 490 -22.10 26.51 -1.05
N LEU A 491 -21.56 27.73 -1.05
CA LEU A 491 -20.15 27.97 -0.75
C LEU A 491 -19.92 27.66 0.74
N PRO A 492 -18.97 26.78 1.11
CA PRO A 492 -18.69 26.49 2.51
C PRO A 492 -18.04 27.71 3.20
N ASP A 493 -18.43 28.00 4.44
CA ASP A 493 -17.91 29.15 5.19
C ASP A 493 -16.39 29.08 5.42
N SER A 494 -15.79 27.87 5.33
CA SER A 494 -14.34 27.70 5.40
C SER A 494 -13.60 28.49 4.32
N LEU A 495 -14.18 28.66 3.11
CA LEU A 495 -13.59 29.48 2.05
C LEU A 495 -13.50 30.94 2.45
N ALA A 496 -14.49 31.44 3.20
CA ALA A 496 -14.49 32.81 3.73
C ALA A 496 -13.39 33.03 4.78
N SER A 497 -13.00 31.97 5.51
CA SER A 497 -11.92 32.01 6.50
C SER A 497 -10.51 31.78 5.95
N SER A 498 -10.39 31.49 4.65
CA SER A 498 -9.12 31.17 3.99
C SER A 498 -8.44 32.42 3.44
N PRO A 499 -7.10 32.49 3.38
CA PRO A 499 -6.36 33.64 2.85
C PRO A 499 -6.33 33.66 1.31
N LEU A 500 -7.49 33.42 0.69
CA LEU A 500 -7.64 33.37 -0.76
C LEU A 500 -7.41 34.75 -1.38
N GLN A 501 -6.68 34.78 -2.48
CA GLN A 501 -6.41 35.98 -3.28
C GLN A 501 -6.97 35.86 -4.69
N ILE A 502 -7.02 34.65 -5.25
CA ILE A 502 -7.56 34.37 -6.57
C ILE A 502 -8.61 33.27 -6.44
N VAL A 503 -9.85 33.59 -6.78
CA VAL A 503 -11.00 32.68 -6.64
C VAL A 503 -11.85 32.74 -7.91
N PHE A 504 -11.79 31.70 -8.72
CA PHE A 504 -12.61 31.56 -9.92
C PHE A 504 -13.59 30.40 -9.75
N LEU A 505 -14.87 30.71 -9.58
CA LEU A 505 -15.95 29.74 -9.43
C LEU A 505 -17.03 29.90 -10.51
N ASN A 506 -16.77 30.75 -11.51
CA ASN A 506 -17.69 31.07 -12.58
C ASN A 506 -18.05 29.85 -13.44
N GLY A 507 -19.22 29.89 -14.08
CA GLY A 507 -19.68 28.80 -14.95
C GLY A 507 -19.96 27.49 -14.21
N ASN A 508 -20.53 27.56 -13.00
CA ASN A 508 -21.02 26.43 -12.22
C ASN A 508 -22.54 26.57 -11.94
N ALA A 509 -23.09 25.68 -11.12
CA ALA A 509 -24.49 25.70 -10.66
C ALA A 509 -24.58 25.92 -9.13
N LEU A 510 -23.67 26.72 -8.57
CA LEU A 510 -23.64 27.05 -7.15
C LEU A 510 -24.85 27.90 -6.76
N GLU A 511 -25.31 27.72 -5.52
CA GLU A 511 -26.50 28.38 -4.97
C GLU A 511 -26.25 28.76 -3.52
N GLY A 512 -26.81 29.85 -3.00
CA GLY A 512 -26.44 30.29 -1.66
C GLY A 512 -26.25 31.79 -1.53
N GLN A 513 -26.33 32.28 -0.30
CA GLN A 513 -25.77 33.58 0.02
C GLN A 513 -24.24 33.50 -0.02
N VAL A 514 -23.59 34.43 -0.73
CA VAL A 514 -22.12 34.54 -0.73
C VAL A 514 -21.66 35.27 0.54
N PRO A 515 -20.73 34.71 1.33
CA PRO A 515 -20.18 35.37 2.51
C PRO A 515 -19.51 36.72 2.16
N GLU A 516 -19.72 37.75 2.99
CA GLU A 516 -19.17 39.10 2.77
C GLU A 516 -17.64 39.09 2.76
N GLU A 517 -17.02 38.26 3.60
CA GLU A 517 -15.58 38.11 3.70
C GLU A 517 -14.98 37.59 2.39
N LEU A 518 -15.68 36.70 1.67
CA LEU A 518 -15.22 36.19 0.38
C LEU A 518 -15.29 37.27 -0.71
N LEU A 519 -16.33 38.11 -0.67
CA LEU A 519 -16.47 39.25 -1.60
C LEU A 519 -15.41 40.34 -1.34
N SER A 520 -14.91 40.46 -0.10
CA SER A 520 -13.86 41.42 0.27
C SER A 520 -12.53 41.18 -0.46
N ILE A 521 -12.29 39.96 -0.99
CA ILE A 521 -11.08 39.62 -1.75
C ILE A 521 -10.86 40.58 -2.92
N GLY A 522 -11.93 40.90 -3.67
CA GLY A 522 -11.86 41.83 -4.80
C GLY A 522 -11.52 43.27 -4.38
N VAL A 523 -11.90 43.66 -3.16
CA VAL A 523 -11.59 44.99 -2.58
C VAL A 523 -10.15 45.07 -2.10
N HIS A 524 -9.58 43.95 -1.63
CA HIS A 524 -8.20 43.86 -1.15
C HIS A 524 -7.16 43.61 -2.25
N GLY A 525 -7.52 43.81 -3.53
CA GLY A 525 -6.61 43.65 -4.67
C GLY A 525 -6.46 42.22 -5.18
N GLY A 526 -7.29 41.29 -4.70
CA GLY A 526 -7.45 39.95 -5.25
C GLY A 526 -8.41 39.91 -6.45
N ALA A 527 -8.57 38.73 -7.04
CA ALA A 527 -9.47 38.48 -8.16
C ALA A 527 -10.53 37.45 -7.76
N ILE A 528 -11.80 37.80 -7.91
CA ILE A 528 -12.93 36.90 -7.66
C ILE A 528 -13.90 36.94 -8.84
N ASP A 529 -14.23 35.76 -9.38
CA ASP A 529 -15.26 35.62 -10.42
C ASP A 529 -16.26 34.53 -10.02
N LEU A 530 -17.52 34.95 -9.84
CA LEU A 530 -18.66 34.10 -9.48
C LEU A 530 -19.71 34.04 -10.61
N SER A 531 -19.42 34.64 -11.76
CA SER A 531 -20.37 34.81 -12.86
C SER A 531 -20.91 33.47 -13.40
N GLY A 532 -22.11 33.47 -13.98
CA GLY A 532 -22.71 32.25 -14.53
C GLY A 532 -23.29 31.27 -13.50
N ASN A 533 -23.20 31.55 -12.19
CA ASN A 533 -23.91 30.80 -11.15
C ASN A 533 -25.27 31.45 -10.87
N LYS A 534 -26.35 30.90 -11.43
CA LYS A 534 -27.70 31.51 -11.32
C LYS A 534 -28.31 31.48 -9.92
N GLY A 535 -27.85 30.59 -9.04
CA GLY A 535 -28.39 30.41 -7.69
C GLY A 535 -27.68 31.24 -6.61
N LEU A 536 -26.54 31.87 -6.93
CA LEU A 536 -25.80 32.70 -5.97
C LEU A 536 -26.48 34.06 -5.80
N CYS A 537 -26.51 34.54 -4.56
CA CYS A 537 -27.11 35.80 -4.18
C CYS A 537 -26.30 36.52 -3.10
N GLY A 538 -26.52 37.82 -2.94
CA GLY A 538 -25.87 38.64 -1.91
C GLY A 538 -24.56 39.32 -2.37
N GLY A 539 -24.34 40.53 -1.89
CA GLY A 539 -23.25 41.40 -2.35
C GLY A 539 -23.67 42.36 -3.47
N PRO A 540 -22.83 43.34 -3.84
CA PRO A 540 -23.18 44.40 -4.78
C PRO A 540 -23.30 43.94 -6.25
N THR A 541 -22.71 42.80 -6.61
CA THR A 541 -22.64 42.29 -8.00
C THR A 541 -23.58 41.12 -8.29
N LEU A 542 -24.28 40.61 -7.27
CA LEU A 542 -25.19 39.45 -7.36
C LEU A 542 -26.63 39.88 -7.03
N PRO A 543 -27.64 39.13 -7.48
CA PRO A 543 -29.02 39.42 -7.13
C PRO A 543 -29.25 39.34 -5.61
N ASP A 544 -30.21 40.12 -5.11
CA ASP A 544 -30.62 40.05 -3.70
C ASP A 544 -31.11 38.65 -3.34
N CYS A 545 -30.69 38.16 -2.17
CA CYS A 545 -31.16 36.86 -1.71
C CYS A 545 -32.66 36.87 -1.43
N PRO A 546 -33.40 35.81 -1.82
CA PRO A 546 -34.81 35.69 -1.50
C PRO A 546 -35.01 35.73 0.02
N LEU A 547 -36.09 36.40 0.44
CA LEU A 547 -36.53 36.76 1.80
C LEU A 547 -36.40 35.71 2.93
N PHE A 548 -36.11 34.44 2.60
CA PHE A 548 -36.09 33.31 3.52
C PHE A 548 -34.71 32.96 4.10
N TRP A 549 -33.62 33.59 3.66
CA TRP A 549 -32.26 33.13 4.02
C TRP A 549 -31.48 34.02 5.01
N SER A 550 -32.06 35.12 5.50
CA SER A 550 -31.41 35.90 6.56
C SER A 550 -31.77 35.36 7.95
N LYS A 551 -30.86 34.56 8.54
CA LYS A 551 -30.73 34.32 9.99
C LYS A 551 -31.93 33.69 10.73
N ASN A 552 -32.31 32.44 10.44
CA ASN A 552 -33.13 31.55 11.32
C ASN A 552 -34.27 32.18 12.17
N CYS A 553 -34.88 33.27 11.70
CA CYS A 553 -35.94 34.01 12.37
C CYS A 553 -36.81 34.69 11.32
N LEU A 554 -38.11 34.53 11.49
CA LEU A 554 -39.11 35.04 10.55
C LEU A 554 -39.09 36.57 10.52
N SER A 555 -38.83 37.15 9.34
CA SER A 555 -38.89 38.60 9.09
C SER A 555 -40.25 39.19 9.50
N THR A 556 -40.28 40.46 9.92
CA THR A 556 -41.49 41.19 10.29
C THR A 556 -42.55 41.16 9.18
N ALA A 557 -42.13 41.19 7.90
CA ALA A 557 -43.02 41.06 6.75
C ALA A 557 -43.60 39.63 6.61
N GLY A 558 -42.79 38.60 6.86
CA GLY A 558 -43.25 37.20 6.88
C GLY A 558 -44.23 36.93 8.02
N LYS A 559 -44.00 37.52 9.20
CA LYS A 559 -44.94 37.50 10.34
C LYS A 559 -46.26 38.16 9.99
N VAL A 560 -46.22 39.31 9.31
CA VAL A 560 -47.41 40.03 8.85
C VAL A 560 -48.17 39.26 7.77
N ALA A 561 -47.47 38.62 6.83
CA ALA A 561 -48.10 37.81 5.78
C ALA A 561 -48.78 36.55 6.34
N ILE A 562 -48.13 35.83 7.26
CA ILE A 562 -48.75 34.69 7.96
C ILE A 562 -49.92 35.17 8.83
N GLY A 563 -49.76 36.29 9.54
CA GLY A 563 -50.84 36.91 10.32
C GLY A 563 -52.05 37.29 9.47
N LEU A 564 -51.83 37.91 8.30
CA LEU A 564 -52.88 38.26 7.33
C LEU A 564 -53.56 37.01 6.77
N SER A 565 -52.80 35.96 6.44
CA SER A 565 -53.35 34.71 5.93
C SER A 565 -54.23 34.00 6.99
N CYS A 566 -53.77 33.96 8.25
CA CYS A 566 -54.56 33.47 9.37
C CYS A 566 -55.81 34.32 9.62
N LEU A 567 -55.70 35.65 9.51
CA LEU A 567 -56.83 36.56 9.65
C LEU A 567 -57.88 36.31 8.56
N VAL A 568 -57.46 36.18 7.31
CA VAL A 568 -58.35 35.85 6.18
C VAL A 568 -59.02 34.50 6.40
N PHE A 569 -58.28 33.48 6.85
CA PHE A 569 -58.86 32.18 7.16
C PHE A 569 -59.90 32.26 8.29
N ILE A 570 -59.61 32.99 9.37
CA ILE A 570 -60.56 33.22 10.46
C ILE A 570 -61.78 33.99 9.97
N CYS A 571 -61.60 35.01 9.13
CA CYS A 571 -62.71 35.75 8.52
C CYS A 571 -63.58 34.82 7.66
N VAL A 572 -62.99 33.95 6.86
CA VAL A 572 -63.73 32.95 6.06
C VAL A 572 -64.49 31.98 6.97
N VAL A 573 -63.88 31.48 8.04
CA VAL A 573 -64.54 30.61 9.02
C VAL A 573 -65.69 31.31 9.72
N LEU A 574 -65.52 32.58 10.11
CA LEU A 574 -66.59 33.40 10.69
C LEU A 574 -67.69 33.71 9.69
N LEU A 575 -67.37 33.90 8.41
CA LEU A 575 -68.34 34.14 7.35
C LEU A 575 -69.13 32.87 7.06
N VAL A 576 -68.49 31.70 7.07
CA VAL A 576 -69.17 30.39 7.01
C VAL A 576 -70.02 30.16 8.26
N ALA A 577 -69.53 30.47 9.45
CA ALA A 577 -70.29 30.37 10.69
C ALA A 577 -71.49 31.33 10.71
N TYR A 578 -71.34 32.54 10.16
CA TYR A 578 -72.41 33.52 9.99
C TYR A 578 -73.43 33.06 8.93
N ILE A 579 -72.98 32.47 7.82
CA ILE A 579 -73.88 31.85 6.83
C ILE A 579 -74.64 30.69 7.50
N CYS A 580 -73.97 29.84 8.27
CA CYS A 580 -74.61 28.75 9.02
C CYS A 580 -75.60 29.29 10.08
N TYR A 581 -75.26 30.37 10.78
CA TYR A 581 -76.13 31.03 11.75
C TYR A 581 -77.36 31.66 11.09
N LYS A 582 -77.17 32.41 10.00
CA LYS A 582 -78.25 33.02 9.22
C LYS A 582 -79.14 31.97 8.54
N ARG A 583 -78.56 30.87 8.07
CA ARG A 583 -79.30 29.71 7.55
C ARG A 583 -80.11 29.03 8.66
N ARG A 584 -79.57 28.94 9.88
CA ARG A 584 -80.28 28.44 11.07
C ARG A 584 -81.39 29.37 11.57
N GLN A 585 -81.28 30.68 11.31
CA GLN A 585 -82.31 31.67 11.69
C GLN A 585 -83.47 31.72 10.68
N ASN A 586 -83.23 31.33 9.42
CA ASN A 586 -84.24 31.25 8.36
C ASN A 586 -84.91 29.86 8.21
N ASP A 587 -84.59 28.90 9.08
CA ASP A 587 -85.16 27.53 9.09
C ASP A 587 -86.20 27.31 10.23
N TYR A 588 -86.72 28.39 10.83
CA TYR A 588 -87.88 28.31 11.74
C TYR A 588 -89.19 28.70 11.03
N ASP A 589 -89.49 28.03 9.91
CA ASP A 589 -90.86 27.78 9.47
C ASP A 589 -90.83 26.64 8.43
N PHE A 590 -91.73 25.67 8.61
CA PHE A 590 -91.95 24.43 7.82
C PHE A 590 -91.23 23.13 8.26
N GLY A 591 -91.94 22.38 9.11
CA GLY A 591 -92.43 21.01 8.83
C GLY A 591 -91.44 19.89 8.47
N LEU A 592 -91.40 18.85 9.31
CA LEU A 592 -90.74 17.56 9.06
C LEU A 592 -91.11 16.98 7.67
N PRO A 593 -90.13 16.56 6.83
CA PRO A 593 -90.40 15.79 5.63
C PRO A 593 -90.85 14.36 5.95
N HIS A 594 -91.97 13.96 5.36
CA HIS A 594 -92.65 12.66 5.50
C HIS A 594 -91.80 11.43 5.09
N GLU A 595 -90.60 11.60 4.53
CA GLU A 595 -89.78 10.52 4.01
C GLU A 595 -88.86 9.84 5.05
N MET A 596 -88.46 10.53 6.13
CA MET A 596 -87.58 9.92 7.15
C MET A 596 -88.32 8.99 8.12
N MET A 597 -89.65 9.12 8.29
CA MET A 597 -90.46 8.16 9.05
C MET A 597 -90.62 6.81 8.32
N SER A 598 -90.51 6.78 6.98
CA SER A 598 -90.69 5.56 6.19
C SER A 598 -89.50 4.59 6.28
N LEU A 599 -88.27 5.14 6.38
CA LEU A 599 -87.04 4.37 6.52
C LEU A 599 -86.83 3.87 7.96
N ALA A 600 -87.21 4.66 8.97
CA ALA A 600 -87.22 4.23 10.37
C ALA A 600 -88.29 3.15 10.65
N ALA A 601 -89.48 3.25 10.03
CA ALA A 601 -90.55 2.24 10.15
C ALA A 601 -90.24 0.92 9.42
N LYS A 602 -89.42 0.91 8.36
CA LYS A 602 -88.91 -0.31 7.71
C LYS A 602 -87.82 -0.99 8.54
N ARG A 603 -86.91 -0.22 9.15
CA ARG A 603 -85.85 -0.73 10.03
C ARG A 603 -86.41 -1.36 11.31
N ASN A 604 -87.45 -0.77 11.90
CA ASN A 604 -88.13 -1.32 13.08
C ASN A 604 -88.97 -2.59 12.78
N ARG A 605 -89.56 -2.72 11.58
CA ARG A 605 -90.28 -3.96 11.20
C ARG A 605 -89.33 -5.15 10.99
N TYR A 606 -88.16 -4.92 10.39
CA TYR A 606 -87.16 -5.97 10.19
C TYR A 606 -86.55 -6.45 11.53
N GLN A 607 -86.26 -5.54 12.47
CA GLN A 607 -85.78 -5.94 13.80
C GLN A 607 -86.84 -6.69 14.62
N ARG A 608 -88.12 -6.34 14.49
CA ARG A 608 -89.22 -7.00 15.21
C ARG A 608 -89.51 -8.42 14.69
N GLN A 609 -89.36 -8.66 13.38
CA GLN A 609 -89.44 -10.01 12.80
C GLN A 609 -88.25 -10.87 13.21
N LYS A 610 -87.04 -10.28 13.25
CA LYS A 610 -85.83 -10.99 13.70
C LYS A 610 -85.94 -11.44 15.16
N SER A 611 -86.47 -10.59 16.06
CA SER A 611 -86.70 -10.94 17.48
C SER A 611 -87.82 -11.96 17.69
N LEU A 612 -88.87 -11.96 16.86
CA LEU A 612 -89.95 -12.96 16.92
C LEU A 612 -89.44 -14.36 16.52
N MET A 613 -88.60 -14.44 15.48
CA MET A 613 -88.02 -15.70 15.02
C MET A 613 -87.00 -16.29 16.02
N THR A 614 -86.31 -15.43 16.79
CA THR A 614 -85.40 -15.88 17.87
C THR A 614 -86.18 -16.37 19.10
N LEU A 615 -87.27 -15.69 19.47
CA LEU A 615 -88.17 -16.14 20.57
C LEU A 615 -88.90 -17.45 20.24
N GLU A 616 -89.25 -17.69 18.97
CA GLU A 616 -89.90 -18.93 18.52
C GLU A 616 -88.92 -20.13 18.52
N MET A 617 -87.63 -19.89 18.24
CA MET A 617 -86.56 -20.88 18.41
C MET A 617 -86.22 -21.16 19.87
N GLU A 618 -86.30 -20.18 20.77
CA GLU A 618 -86.07 -20.37 22.21
C GLU A 618 -87.28 -21.01 22.94
N SER A 619 -88.50 -20.82 22.43
CA SER A 619 -89.74 -21.37 22.97
C SER A 619 -89.90 -22.89 22.79
N GLN A 620 -89.34 -23.48 21.73
CA GLN A 620 -89.50 -24.93 21.50
C GLN A 620 -88.44 -25.79 22.19
N HIS A 621 -87.30 -25.21 22.59
CA HIS A 621 -86.25 -25.90 23.35
C HIS A 621 -86.47 -25.94 24.87
N ALA A 622 -87.55 -25.33 25.40
CA ALA A 622 -87.90 -25.32 26.83
C ALA A 622 -89.16 -26.15 27.17
N LYS A 623 -89.53 -27.14 26.34
CA LYS A 623 -90.58 -28.12 26.68
C LYS A 623 -90.01 -29.22 27.58
N GLY A 624 -90.27 -29.15 28.88
CA GLY A 624 -90.18 -30.31 29.78
C GLY A 624 -90.07 -29.98 31.28
N PHE A 625 -90.90 -30.68 32.08
CA PHE A 625 -90.87 -30.93 33.55
C PHE A 625 -91.68 -29.95 34.46
N ILE A 626 -92.66 -30.29 35.35
CA ILE A 626 -93.48 -31.47 35.82
C ILE A 626 -94.70 -30.90 36.67
N PRO A 627 -95.35 -31.66 37.59
CA PRO A 627 -96.68 -32.34 37.58
C PRO A 627 -97.87 -31.52 38.18
N THR A 628 -99.11 -32.07 38.20
CA THR A 628 -99.90 -32.35 39.44
C THR A 628 -101.30 -32.97 39.17
N TYR A 629 -101.66 -33.94 40.02
CA TYR A 629 -102.98 -34.37 40.51
C TYR A 629 -104.00 -33.19 40.68
N ASN A 630 -105.35 -33.30 40.69
CA ASN A 630 -106.24 -34.29 41.33
C ASN A 630 -107.75 -34.09 40.95
N ALA A 631 -108.52 -35.18 41.02
CA ALA A 631 -109.94 -35.36 41.41
C ALA A 631 -111.10 -34.56 40.74
N THR A 632 -111.94 -35.28 39.98
CA THR A 632 -113.25 -35.85 40.44
C THR A 632 -113.50 -37.16 39.72
#